data_AF-A0A261B791-F1
#
_entry.id   AF-A0A261B791-F1
#
_cell.length_a   1.000
_cell.length_b   1.000
_cell.length_c   1.000
_cell.angle_alpha   90.00
_cell.angle_beta   90.00
_cell.angle_gamma   90.00
#
_symmetry.space_group_name_H-M   'P 1'
#
loop_
_entity.id
_entity.type
_entity.pdbx_description
1 polymer ?
#
loop_
_entity_poly.entity_id
_entity_poly.type
_entity_poly.pdbx_seq_one_letter_code
_entity_poly.pdbx_strand_id
1 'polypeptide(L)'
;MTISLLKLPFIPLKLILLNANLAELIHISMISKRCYRVVKGLRIPYLTSLEMHVSKESTCVKVSVRAGSYYLMDLFKLEMREGWLHADQVSFARRPYFYPFKKLRDIWITGEQPMDHDDFKYFVENTVASYNLSIKLPFDPKFKFDTFKNDSDYLVIKKDAHWITSKMFHSFDNAYLQLFGCKMTVVDCQLFISRWFHSNNTRFETLMLKFKRVPVGYDFAEYELIRFNYYMDCTDGFDIIRSDGLLATILIRPLWFVFHVWHDRFPDLAGHTNLFKS
;
A
#
# COMPACT_ATOMS: atom_id res chain seq x y z
N MET A 1 -53.30 8.70 -6.49
CA MET A 1 -52.72 9.14 -7.79
C MET A 1 -51.26 8.74 -7.81
N THR A 2 -50.83 7.79 -8.65
CA THR A 2 -49.44 7.30 -8.71
C THR A 2 -48.69 8.03 -9.82
N ILE A 3 -47.76 8.91 -9.43
CA ILE A 3 -46.86 9.57 -10.38
C ILE A 3 -45.73 8.61 -10.72
N SER A 4 -45.55 8.29 -12.00
CA SER A 4 -44.42 7.47 -12.45
C SER A 4 -43.14 8.30 -12.41
N LEU A 5 -42.20 7.92 -11.55
CA LEU A 5 -40.92 8.61 -11.36
C LEU A 5 -40.15 8.81 -12.68
N LEU A 6 -40.19 7.82 -13.59
CA LEU A 6 -39.51 7.88 -14.89
C LEU A 6 -40.23 8.73 -15.95
N LYS A 7 -41.43 9.24 -15.65
CA LYS A 7 -42.12 10.22 -16.49
C LYS A 7 -41.78 11.67 -16.11
N LEU A 8 -41.05 11.88 -15.00
CA LEU A 8 -40.57 13.21 -14.64
C LEU A 8 -39.56 13.73 -15.66
N PRO A 9 -39.50 15.05 -15.89
CA PRO A 9 -38.41 15.68 -16.62
C PRO A 9 -37.05 15.37 -15.97
N PHE A 10 -35.98 15.43 -16.77
CA PHE A 10 -34.65 15.01 -16.33
C PHE A 10 -34.13 15.81 -15.11
N ILE A 11 -34.40 17.11 -15.02
CA ILE A 11 -33.91 17.97 -13.94
C ILE A 11 -34.49 17.56 -12.57
N PRO A 12 -35.83 17.49 -12.36
CA PRO A 12 -36.40 16.99 -11.10
C PRO A 12 -35.94 15.57 -10.76
N LEU A 13 -35.90 14.67 -11.75
CA LEU A 13 -35.45 13.30 -11.54
C LEU A 13 -34.00 13.26 -11.04
N LYS A 14 -33.12 14.05 -11.63
CA LYS A 14 -31.72 14.18 -11.21
C LYS A 14 -31.59 14.66 -9.77
N LEU A 15 -32.37 15.67 -9.37
CA LEU A 15 -32.33 16.19 -7.99
C LEU A 15 -32.79 15.15 -6.97
N ILE A 16 -33.84 14.39 -7.27
CA ILE A 16 -34.31 13.30 -6.41
C ILE A 16 -33.21 12.26 -6.24
N LEU A 17 -32.60 11.82 -7.35
CA LEU A 17 -31.57 10.78 -7.31
C LEU A 17 -30.28 11.24 -6.63
N LEU A 18 -29.91 12.52 -6.72
CA LEU A 18 -28.74 13.05 -6.02
C LEU A 18 -28.91 13.08 -4.49
N ASN A 19 -30.14 12.97 -3.98
CA ASN A 19 -30.43 12.84 -2.56
C ASN A 19 -30.58 11.37 -2.11
N ALA A 20 -30.56 10.42 -3.05
CA ALA A 20 -30.61 9.00 -2.74
C ALA A 20 -29.23 8.50 -2.27
N ASN A 21 -29.22 7.51 -1.38
CA ASN A 21 -27.98 6.89 -0.96
C ASN A 21 -27.42 5.94 -2.04
N LEU A 22 -26.19 5.46 -1.86
CA LEU A 22 -25.51 4.65 -2.87
C LEU A 22 -26.23 3.32 -3.16
N ALA A 23 -26.76 2.67 -2.12
CA ALA A 23 -27.48 1.40 -2.27
C ALA A 23 -28.78 1.57 -3.07
N GLU A 24 -29.50 2.67 -2.82
CA GLU A 24 -30.70 3.05 -3.58
C GLU A 24 -30.35 3.32 -5.04
N LEU A 25 -29.27 4.05 -5.31
CA LEU A 25 -28.82 4.33 -6.68
C LEU A 25 -28.46 3.05 -7.44
N ILE A 26 -27.75 2.13 -6.80
CA ILE A 26 -27.42 0.81 -7.37
C ILE A 26 -28.71 0.00 -7.62
N HIS A 27 -29.63 -0.01 -6.66
CA HIS A 27 -30.89 -0.71 -6.82
C HIS A 27 -31.70 -0.13 -7.99
N ILE A 28 -31.83 1.20 -8.06
CA ILE A 28 -32.50 1.91 -9.15
C ILE A 28 -31.84 1.59 -10.49
N SER A 29 -30.52 1.62 -10.58
CA SER A 29 -29.81 1.34 -11.83
C SER A 29 -30.02 -0.08 -12.34
N MET A 30 -30.33 -1.04 -11.45
CA MET A 30 -30.64 -2.43 -11.81
C MET A 30 -32.09 -2.64 -12.30
N ILE A 31 -33.01 -1.69 -12.11
CA ILE A 31 -34.43 -1.84 -12.51
C ILE A 31 -34.59 -1.93 -14.03
N SER A 32 -33.85 -1.12 -14.80
CA SER A 32 -33.94 -1.13 -16.27
C SER A 32 -32.74 -0.45 -16.94
N LYS A 33 -32.53 -0.71 -18.24
CA LYS A 33 -31.53 0.00 -19.07
C LYS A 33 -31.71 1.52 -19.08
N ARG A 34 -32.94 2.02 -18.86
CA ARG A 34 -33.20 3.46 -18.76
C ARG A 34 -32.73 4.00 -17.43
N CYS A 35 -33.06 3.34 -16.31
CA CYS A 35 -32.60 3.73 -14.99
C CYS A 35 -31.07 3.70 -14.91
N TYR A 36 -30.45 2.65 -15.47
CA TYR A 36 -28.99 2.56 -15.61
C TYR A 36 -28.37 3.82 -16.23
N ARG A 37 -28.89 4.23 -17.40
CA ARG A 37 -28.38 5.42 -18.11
C ARG A 37 -28.60 6.71 -17.33
N VAL A 38 -29.71 6.83 -16.60
CA VAL A 38 -29.98 7.99 -15.76
C VAL A 38 -28.98 8.07 -14.60
N VAL A 39 -28.78 6.98 -13.86
CA VAL A 39 -27.83 6.92 -12.73
C VAL A 39 -26.40 7.11 -13.24
N LYS A 40 -26.00 6.47 -14.34
CA LYS A 40 -24.68 6.67 -14.99
C LYS A 40 -24.43 8.10 -15.46
N GLY A 41 -25.50 8.85 -15.73
CA GLY A 41 -25.44 10.26 -16.10
C GLY A 41 -25.25 11.21 -14.92
N LEU A 42 -25.43 10.72 -13.68
CA LEU A 42 -25.19 11.50 -12.47
C LEU A 42 -23.69 11.71 -12.29
N ARG A 43 -23.32 12.91 -11.83
CA ARG A 43 -21.99 13.17 -11.29
C ARG A 43 -22.12 13.13 -9.79
N ILE A 44 -21.48 12.15 -9.16
CA ILE A 44 -21.47 11.97 -7.71
C ILE A 44 -20.06 12.35 -7.23
N PRO A 45 -19.86 13.61 -6.80
CA PRO A 45 -18.51 14.17 -6.64
C PRO A 45 -17.72 13.56 -5.48
N TYR A 46 -18.41 12.95 -4.50
CA TYR A 46 -17.76 12.34 -3.33
C TYR A 46 -17.28 10.91 -3.58
N LEU A 47 -17.63 10.27 -4.71
CA LEU A 47 -17.15 8.94 -5.06
C LEU A 47 -15.88 9.08 -5.91
N THR A 48 -14.75 8.59 -5.38
CA THR A 48 -13.43 8.76 -5.99
C THR A 48 -12.82 7.46 -6.50
N SER A 49 -13.13 6.34 -5.85
CA SER A 49 -12.51 5.04 -6.12
C SER A 49 -13.41 3.89 -5.64
N LEU A 50 -13.09 2.69 -6.12
CA LEU A 50 -13.58 1.45 -5.56
C LEU A 50 -12.45 0.72 -4.84
N GLU A 51 -12.76 0.22 -3.65
CA GLU A 51 -11.86 -0.59 -2.82
C GLU A 51 -12.33 -2.04 -2.82
N MET A 52 -11.40 -2.98 -2.96
CA MET A 52 -11.69 -4.41 -2.88
C MET A 52 -11.22 -4.99 -1.55
N HIS A 53 -12.14 -5.52 -0.76
CA HIS A 53 -11.81 -6.29 0.45
C HIS A 53 -12.02 -7.80 0.22
N VAL A 54 -10.94 -8.56 0.39
CA VAL A 54 -10.95 -10.02 0.29
C VAL A 54 -10.89 -10.61 1.69
N SER A 55 -12.02 -11.18 2.13
CA SER A 55 -12.20 -11.87 3.42
C SER A 55 -12.91 -13.21 3.22
N LYS A 56 -13.20 -13.94 4.31
CA LYS A 56 -13.86 -15.26 4.30
C LYS A 56 -15.13 -15.27 3.48
N GLU A 57 -15.98 -14.27 3.71
CA GLU A 57 -17.28 -14.11 3.08
C GLU A 57 -17.15 -13.83 1.57
N SER A 58 -16.09 -13.11 1.16
CA SER A 58 -15.82 -12.76 -0.24
C SER A 58 -15.40 -13.96 -1.10
N THR A 59 -14.89 -15.06 -0.51
CA THR A 59 -14.34 -16.21 -1.27
C THR A 59 -15.39 -17.08 -1.99
N CYS A 60 -16.65 -17.06 -1.51
CA CYS A 60 -17.76 -17.85 -2.05
C CYS A 60 -18.35 -17.25 -3.36
N VAL A 61 -18.05 -15.97 -3.66
CA VAL A 61 -18.85 -15.15 -4.59
C VAL A 61 -18.04 -14.68 -5.82
N LYS A 62 -17.09 -15.48 -6.32
CA LYS A 62 -16.07 -14.99 -7.28
C LYS A 62 -16.60 -14.46 -8.62
N VAL A 63 -17.59 -15.14 -9.21
CA VAL A 63 -18.15 -14.71 -10.52
C VAL A 63 -19.00 -13.44 -10.37
N SER A 64 -19.76 -13.35 -9.28
CA SER A 64 -20.62 -12.20 -8.99
C SER A 64 -19.81 -10.96 -8.57
N VAL A 65 -18.70 -11.12 -7.82
CA VAL A 65 -17.80 -10.00 -7.48
C VAL A 65 -17.20 -9.38 -8.74
N ARG A 66 -16.78 -10.17 -9.72
CA ARG A 66 -16.25 -9.65 -10.99
C ARG A 66 -17.31 -8.87 -11.78
N ALA A 67 -18.49 -9.45 -11.97
CA ALA A 67 -19.55 -8.78 -12.73
C ALA A 67 -20.04 -7.51 -12.01
N GLY A 68 -20.24 -7.60 -10.70
CA GLY A 68 -20.68 -6.47 -9.86
C GLY A 68 -19.67 -5.33 -9.83
N SER A 69 -18.38 -5.62 -9.67
CA SER A 69 -17.33 -4.58 -9.69
C SER A 69 -17.25 -3.86 -11.04
N TYR A 70 -17.26 -4.59 -12.17
CA TYR A 70 -17.30 -3.94 -13.49
C TYR A 70 -18.57 -3.11 -13.70
N TYR A 71 -19.71 -3.58 -13.18
CA TYR A 71 -20.95 -2.82 -13.23
C TYR A 71 -20.84 -1.51 -12.44
N LEU A 72 -20.31 -1.54 -11.22
CA LEU A 72 -20.14 -0.34 -10.38
C LEU A 72 -19.11 0.63 -10.97
N MET A 73 -18.00 0.11 -11.50
CA MET A 73 -17.00 0.90 -12.22
C MET A 73 -17.62 1.63 -13.41
N ASP A 74 -18.42 0.95 -14.24
CA ASP A 74 -19.06 1.57 -15.40
C ASP A 74 -20.19 2.53 -14.99
N LEU A 75 -20.98 2.17 -13.98
CA LEU A 75 -22.10 2.97 -13.49
C LEU A 75 -21.62 4.30 -12.91
N PHE A 76 -20.59 4.28 -12.07
CA PHE A 76 -20.10 5.46 -11.37
C PHE A 76 -18.86 6.08 -12.00
N LYS A 77 -18.32 5.49 -13.09
CA LYS A 77 -17.09 5.91 -13.78
C LYS A 77 -15.89 5.91 -12.83
N LEU A 78 -15.77 4.84 -12.05
CA LEU A 78 -14.74 4.66 -11.04
C LEU A 78 -13.66 3.68 -11.52
N GLU A 79 -12.46 3.87 -10.98
CA GLU A 79 -11.36 2.92 -11.11
C GLU A 79 -11.20 2.14 -9.80
N MET A 80 -10.86 0.86 -9.91
CA MET A 80 -10.43 0.10 -8.76
C MET A 80 -8.94 0.33 -8.54
N ARG A 81 -8.61 1.02 -7.45
CA ARG A 81 -7.23 1.44 -7.15
C ARG A 81 -6.61 0.63 -6.03
N GLU A 82 -7.45 0.06 -5.18
CA GLU A 82 -7.08 -0.36 -3.85
C GLU A 82 -7.53 -1.80 -3.58
N GLY A 83 -6.63 -2.60 -3.03
CA GLY A 83 -6.89 -3.98 -2.68
C GLY A 83 -6.44 -4.34 -1.27
N TRP A 84 -7.38 -4.84 -0.47
CA TRP A 84 -7.17 -5.30 0.90
C TRP A 84 -7.33 -6.82 0.98
N LEU A 85 -6.28 -7.50 1.42
CA LEU A 85 -6.29 -8.94 1.69
C LEU A 85 -6.17 -9.20 3.20
N HIS A 86 -7.24 -9.71 3.79
CA HIS A 86 -7.28 -10.12 5.19
C HIS A 86 -6.93 -11.61 5.29
N ALA A 87 -5.64 -11.91 5.42
CA ALA A 87 -5.11 -13.25 5.25
C ALA A 87 -5.76 -14.27 6.21
N ASP A 88 -5.91 -13.94 7.49
CA ASP A 88 -6.49 -14.87 8.49
C ASP A 88 -7.92 -15.32 8.17
N GLN A 89 -8.62 -14.55 7.34
CA GLN A 89 -10.03 -14.79 7.02
C GLN A 89 -10.19 -15.62 5.75
N VAL A 90 -9.13 -15.88 5.00
CA VAL A 90 -9.24 -16.51 3.67
C VAL A 90 -8.71 -17.94 3.73
N SER A 91 -9.49 -18.92 3.24
CA SER A 91 -9.00 -20.29 3.08
C SER A 91 -8.04 -20.34 1.90
N PHE A 92 -6.81 -20.76 2.17
CA PHE A 92 -5.68 -20.80 1.25
C PHE A 92 -5.55 -22.17 0.58
N ALA A 93 -5.64 -22.20 -0.75
CA ALA A 93 -5.39 -23.39 -1.60
C ALA A 93 -5.20 -22.98 -3.08
N ARG A 94 -4.61 -21.79 -3.32
CA ARG A 94 -4.31 -21.16 -4.62
C ARG A 94 -5.48 -20.89 -5.57
N ARG A 95 -6.26 -19.84 -5.28
CA ARG A 95 -7.12 -19.14 -6.25
C ARG A 95 -6.74 -17.66 -6.25
N PRO A 96 -6.83 -16.93 -7.37
CA PRO A 96 -6.33 -15.56 -7.39
C PRO A 96 -7.23 -14.61 -6.59
N TYR A 97 -6.64 -13.97 -5.58
CA TYR A 97 -7.33 -13.12 -4.59
C TYR A 97 -7.83 -11.80 -5.20
N PHE A 98 -7.03 -11.22 -6.09
CA PHE A 98 -7.35 -9.97 -6.77
C PHE A 98 -7.77 -10.14 -8.22
N TYR A 99 -8.00 -11.37 -8.70
CA TYR A 99 -8.50 -11.55 -10.07
C TYR A 99 -9.93 -11.02 -10.20
N PRO A 100 -10.23 -10.22 -11.24
CA PRO A 100 -9.47 -9.98 -12.47
C PRO A 100 -8.52 -8.75 -12.49
N PHE A 101 -8.28 -8.10 -11.36
CA PHE A 101 -7.56 -6.84 -11.25
C PHE A 101 -6.04 -7.06 -11.17
N LYS A 102 -5.41 -7.10 -12.34
CA LYS A 102 -3.97 -7.37 -12.49
C LYS A 102 -3.06 -6.19 -12.11
N LYS A 103 -3.61 -4.99 -11.97
CA LYS A 103 -2.85 -3.77 -11.63
C LYS A 103 -3.67 -2.95 -10.66
N LEU A 104 -3.22 -2.91 -9.41
CA LEU A 104 -3.77 -2.03 -8.41
C LEU A 104 -2.73 -0.97 -8.09
N ARG A 105 -3.20 0.22 -7.73
CA ARG A 105 -2.31 1.27 -7.26
C ARG A 105 -1.73 0.87 -5.91
N ASP A 106 -2.61 0.48 -4.99
CA ASP A 106 -2.27 0.18 -3.62
C ASP A 106 -2.79 -1.21 -3.23
N ILE A 107 -1.94 -1.97 -2.54
CA ILE A 107 -2.24 -3.29 -2.04
C ILE A 107 -1.80 -3.39 -0.58
N TRP A 108 -2.73 -3.81 0.27
CA TRP A 108 -2.49 -4.08 1.67
C TRP A 108 -2.80 -5.54 1.98
N ILE A 109 -1.86 -6.21 2.63
CA ILE A 109 -2.00 -7.57 3.10
C ILE A 109 -1.83 -7.55 4.61
N THR A 110 -2.84 -8.04 5.33
CA THR A 110 -2.88 -8.01 6.79
C THR A 110 -3.27 -9.38 7.33
N GLY A 111 -2.62 -9.80 8.41
CA GLY A 111 -2.97 -11.03 9.11
C GLY A 111 -2.11 -11.24 10.35
N GLU A 112 -2.65 -11.96 11.31
CA GLU A 112 -2.03 -12.37 12.56
C GLU A 112 -1.43 -13.78 12.50
N GLN A 113 -1.83 -14.59 11.52
CA GLN A 113 -1.25 -15.91 11.26
C GLN A 113 -0.38 -15.89 9.99
N PRO A 114 0.66 -16.74 9.93
CA PRO A 114 1.45 -16.88 8.71
C PRO A 114 0.59 -17.39 7.57
N MET A 115 0.73 -16.77 6.39
CA MET A 115 0.16 -17.30 5.16
C MET A 115 0.97 -18.54 4.72
N ASP A 116 0.29 -19.49 4.08
CA ASP A 116 0.99 -20.60 3.42
C ASP A 116 2.01 -20.07 2.40
N HIS A 117 3.16 -20.73 2.32
CA HIS A 117 4.28 -20.29 1.50
C HIS A 117 3.88 -20.16 0.03
N ASP A 118 3.16 -21.15 -0.48
CA ASP A 118 2.83 -21.22 -1.89
C ASP A 118 1.73 -20.25 -2.28
N ASP A 119 0.78 -19.99 -1.38
CA ASP A 119 -0.25 -18.97 -1.58
C ASP A 119 0.35 -17.56 -1.61
N PHE A 120 1.29 -17.26 -0.71
CA PHE A 120 2.02 -16.00 -0.74
C PHE A 120 2.82 -15.86 -2.04
N LYS A 121 3.53 -16.92 -2.45
CA LYS A 121 4.28 -16.96 -3.71
C LYS A 121 3.37 -16.67 -4.90
N TYR A 122 2.27 -17.41 -5.02
CA TYR A 122 1.30 -17.24 -6.09
C TYR A 122 0.74 -15.81 -6.11
N PHE A 123 0.42 -15.25 -4.94
CA PHE A 123 -0.09 -13.89 -4.83
C PHE A 123 0.90 -12.86 -5.38
N VAL A 124 2.16 -12.89 -4.94
CA VAL A 124 3.21 -11.95 -5.36
C VAL A 124 3.53 -12.07 -6.84
N GLU A 125 3.52 -13.29 -7.39
CA GLU A 125 3.79 -13.52 -8.82
C GLU A 125 2.64 -13.07 -9.74
N ASN A 126 1.41 -12.99 -9.22
CA ASN A 126 0.21 -12.71 -10.03
C ASN A 126 -0.44 -11.36 -9.75
N THR A 127 0.10 -10.58 -8.80
CA THR A 127 -0.46 -9.28 -8.43
C THR A 127 0.64 -8.22 -8.44
N VAL A 128 0.38 -7.11 -9.12
CA VAL A 128 1.34 -6.00 -9.23
C VAL A 128 0.70 -4.75 -8.63
N ALA A 129 1.32 -4.24 -7.56
CA ALA A 129 1.05 -2.91 -7.04
C ALA A 129 1.89 -1.89 -7.83
N SER A 130 1.27 -0.83 -8.34
CA SER A 130 2.02 0.21 -9.07
C SER A 130 2.54 1.32 -8.17
N TYR A 131 1.99 1.50 -6.96
CA TYR A 131 2.37 2.58 -6.06
C TYR A 131 2.71 2.08 -4.65
N ASN A 132 1.85 1.30 -4.01
CA ASN A 132 2.08 0.85 -2.63
C ASN A 132 1.83 -0.65 -2.46
N LEU A 133 2.82 -1.36 -1.90
CA LEU A 133 2.69 -2.72 -1.43
C LEU A 133 3.03 -2.79 0.07
N SER A 134 2.00 -2.97 0.89
CA SER A 134 2.14 -3.10 2.35
C SER A 134 1.81 -4.51 2.81
N ILE A 135 2.81 -5.20 3.37
CA ILE A 135 2.72 -6.56 3.88
C ILE A 135 2.86 -6.55 5.41
N LYS A 136 1.77 -6.82 6.11
CA LYS A 136 1.67 -6.94 7.56
C LYS A 136 1.28 -8.37 7.93
N LEU A 137 2.16 -9.31 7.59
CA LEU A 137 2.02 -10.75 7.89
C LEU A 137 3.22 -11.25 8.69
N PRO A 138 3.02 -12.10 9.72
CA PRO A 138 4.11 -12.88 10.25
C PRO A 138 4.50 -13.95 9.22
N PHE A 139 5.75 -14.38 9.26
CA PHE A 139 6.26 -15.47 8.44
C PHE A 139 6.88 -16.54 9.35
N ASP A 140 6.79 -17.80 8.95
CA ASP A 140 7.53 -18.87 9.61
C ASP A 140 9.02 -18.51 9.68
N PRO A 141 9.74 -18.71 10.79
CA PRO A 141 11.17 -18.39 10.89
C PRO A 141 12.08 -19.07 9.85
N LYS A 142 11.62 -20.19 9.26
CA LYS A 142 12.28 -20.94 8.18
C LYS A 142 11.83 -20.49 6.79
N PHE A 143 10.86 -19.58 6.70
CA PHE A 143 10.40 -19.05 5.42
C PHE A 143 11.58 -18.42 4.67
N LYS A 144 11.67 -18.77 3.40
CA LYS A 144 12.66 -18.23 2.47
C LYS A 144 11.94 -17.94 1.18
N PHE A 145 12.43 -16.94 0.46
CA PHE A 145 11.96 -16.60 -0.86
C PHE A 145 13.18 -16.32 -1.71
N ASP A 146 13.30 -16.93 -2.88
CA ASP A 146 14.53 -16.82 -3.69
C ASP A 146 14.56 -15.55 -4.52
N THR A 147 13.39 -15.11 -5.00
CA THR A 147 13.24 -13.90 -5.82
C THR A 147 11.96 -13.18 -5.44
N PHE A 148 12.07 -11.95 -4.96
CA PHE A 148 10.94 -11.04 -4.75
C PHE A 148 11.10 -9.85 -5.68
N LYS A 149 10.17 -9.71 -6.63
CA LYS A 149 10.13 -8.54 -7.52
C LYS A 149 9.03 -7.61 -7.06
N ASN A 150 9.34 -6.33 -7.00
CA ASN A 150 8.41 -5.30 -6.62
C ASN A 150 8.72 -4.04 -7.41
N ASP A 151 7.73 -3.57 -8.16
CA ASP A 151 7.84 -2.37 -9.01
C ASP A 151 7.07 -1.18 -8.42
N SER A 152 6.56 -1.31 -7.19
CA SER A 152 5.85 -0.22 -6.51
C SER A 152 6.81 0.89 -6.08
N ASP A 153 6.29 2.10 -5.89
CA ASP A 153 7.06 3.20 -5.29
C ASP A 153 7.33 2.97 -3.79
N TYR A 154 6.35 2.42 -3.08
CA TYR A 154 6.34 2.21 -1.63
C TYR A 154 6.25 0.71 -1.32
N LEU A 155 7.30 0.19 -0.68
CA LEU A 155 7.32 -1.19 -0.16
C LEU A 155 7.45 -1.17 1.36
N VAL A 156 6.50 -1.81 2.03
CA VAL A 156 6.46 -1.88 3.48
C VAL A 156 6.24 -3.32 3.94
N ILE A 157 7.16 -3.85 4.75
CA ILE A 157 7.05 -5.17 5.40
C ILE A 157 7.13 -4.96 6.92
N LYS A 158 5.98 -4.90 7.61
CA LYS A 158 5.91 -4.42 9.02
C LYS A 158 6.14 -5.47 10.10
N LYS A 159 5.89 -6.76 9.85
CA LYS A 159 5.93 -7.78 10.92
C LYS A 159 7.28 -8.49 10.99
N ASP A 160 7.68 -9.18 9.93
CA ASP A 160 8.99 -9.82 9.86
C ASP A 160 9.47 -9.95 8.40
N ALA A 161 10.60 -9.32 8.09
CA ALA A 161 11.26 -9.29 6.79
C ALA A 161 12.55 -10.13 6.80
N HIS A 162 12.72 -11.09 7.72
CA HIS A 162 13.93 -11.90 7.84
C HIS A 162 14.30 -12.72 6.59
N TRP A 163 13.36 -12.88 5.65
CA TRP A 163 13.54 -13.61 4.40
C TRP A 163 14.05 -12.72 3.27
N ILE A 164 14.04 -11.40 3.42
CA ILE A 164 14.68 -10.47 2.50
C ILE A 164 16.19 -10.63 2.61
N THR A 165 16.82 -11.04 1.51
CA THR A 165 18.27 -11.20 1.44
C THR A 165 18.95 -9.87 1.09
N SER A 166 20.24 -9.75 1.41
CA SER A 166 21.07 -8.60 1.01
C SER A 166 20.96 -8.35 -0.51
N LYS A 167 21.06 -9.41 -1.33
CA LYS A 167 20.91 -9.32 -2.79
C LYS A 167 19.56 -8.72 -3.22
N MET A 168 18.46 -9.11 -2.57
CA MET A 168 17.13 -8.56 -2.86
C MET A 168 17.03 -7.09 -2.46
N PHE A 169 17.42 -6.78 -1.23
CA PHE A 169 17.42 -5.42 -0.69
C PHE A 169 18.14 -4.45 -1.63
N HIS A 170 19.32 -4.84 -2.11
CA HIS A 170 20.14 -4.09 -3.05
C HIS A 170 19.63 -4.04 -4.49
N SER A 171 18.57 -4.80 -4.81
CA SER A 171 17.93 -4.81 -6.13
C SER A 171 16.63 -3.98 -6.17
N PHE A 172 16.14 -3.51 -5.02
CA PHE A 172 14.94 -2.72 -4.95
C PHE A 172 15.19 -1.29 -5.43
N ASP A 173 14.27 -0.77 -6.25
CA ASP A 173 14.27 0.61 -6.77
C ASP A 173 13.00 1.35 -6.30
N ASN A 174 12.71 1.21 -5.00
CA ASN A 174 11.60 1.87 -4.34
C ASN A 174 11.95 3.32 -4.01
N ALA A 175 10.97 4.23 -4.08
CA ALA A 175 11.12 5.57 -3.50
C ALA A 175 11.12 5.49 -1.96
N TYR A 176 10.30 4.60 -1.41
CA TYR A 176 10.16 4.37 0.02
C TYR A 176 10.24 2.88 0.35
N LEU A 177 11.13 2.51 1.27
CA LEU A 177 11.35 1.13 1.67
C LEU A 177 11.38 0.97 3.20
N GLN A 178 10.48 0.16 3.74
CA GLN A 178 10.43 -0.13 5.17
C GLN A 178 10.43 -1.63 5.44
N LEU A 179 11.46 -2.12 6.14
CA LEU A 179 11.64 -3.55 6.41
C LEU A 179 11.82 -3.79 7.92
N PHE A 180 10.87 -4.46 8.56
CA PHE A 180 10.91 -4.75 9.99
C PHE A 180 11.31 -6.20 10.26
N GLY A 181 12.09 -6.45 11.32
CA GLY A 181 12.60 -7.78 11.61
C GLY A 181 13.61 -8.28 10.57
N CYS A 182 14.26 -7.37 9.82
CA CYS A 182 15.20 -7.76 8.78
C CYS A 182 16.53 -8.26 9.35
N LYS A 183 17.28 -9.00 8.53
CA LYS A 183 18.65 -9.48 8.82
C LYS A 183 19.74 -8.66 8.11
N MET A 184 19.39 -7.44 7.67
CA MET A 184 20.37 -6.54 7.05
C MET A 184 21.51 -6.26 8.04
N THR A 185 22.71 -6.14 7.48
CA THR A 185 23.92 -5.85 8.23
C THR A 185 24.30 -4.39 8.09
N VAL A 186 25.30 -3.99 8.87
CA VAL A 186 26.03 -2.73 8.69
C VAL A 186 26.50 -2.54 7.26
N VAL A 187 27.12 -3.60 6.70
CA VAL A 187 27.72 -3.55 5.36
C VAL A 187 26.64 -3.27 4.32
N ASP A 188 25.43 -3.82 4.52
CA ASP A 188 24.28 -3.51 3.66
C ASP A 188 23.89 -2.04 3.73
N CYS A 189 23.87 -1.44 4.93
CA CYS A 189 23.54 -0.03 5.12
C CYS A 189 24.60 0.87 4.50
N GLN A 190 25.89 0.59 4.73
CA GLN A 190 27.01 1.34 4.16
C GLN A 190 27.01 1.27 2.62
N LEU A 191 26.76 0.08 2.07
CA LEU A 191 26.68 -0.11 0.63
C LEU A 191 25.48 0.63 0.04
N PHE A 192 24.34 0.65 0.73
CA PHE A 192 23.17 1.44 0.33
C PHE A 192 23.49 2.94 0.27
N ILE A 193 24.06 3.50 1.35
CA ILE A 193 24.45 4.91 1.42
C ILE A 193 25.43 5.25 0.30
N SER A 194 26.49 4.44 0.15
CA SER A 194 27.52 4.66 -0.88
C SER A 194 26.93 4.63 -2.28
N ARG A 195 26.04 3.67 -2.57
CA ARG A 195 25.37 3.60 -3.88
C ARG A 195 24.48 4.81 -4.13
N TRP A 196 23.66 5.21 -3.16
CA TRP A 196 22.82 6.40 -3.32
C TRP A 196 23.67 7.65 -3.54
N PHE A 197 24.73 7.83 -2.76
CA PHE A 197 25.63 8.99 -2.81
C PHE A 197 26.34 9.14 -4.15
N HIS A 198 26.67 8.02 -4.82
CA HIS A 198 27.30 8.03 -6.15
C HIS A 198 26.31 7.81 -7.29
N SER A 199 25.01 7.70 -7.00
CA SER A 199 23.97 7.56 -8.03
C SER A 199 23.46 8.92 -8.50
N ASN A 200 22.72 8.90 -9.60
CA ASN A 200 21.89 10.00 -10.08
C ASN A 200 20.41 9.82 -9.71
N ASN A 201 20.09 8.93 -8.75
CA ASN A 201 18.71 8.69 -8.34
C ASN A 201 18.21 9.87 -7.51
N THR A 202 17.23 10.61 -8.04
CA THR A 202 16.57 11.74 -7.39
C THR A 202 15.11 11.41 -7.01
N ARG A 203 14.68 10.16 -7.11
CA ARG A 203 13.34 9.71 -6.71
C ARG A 203 13.33 9.13 -5.30
N PHE A 204 14.45 8.57 -4.84
CA PHE A 204 14.53 7.93 -3.53
C PHE A 204 14.26 8.93 -2.40
N GLU A 205 13.43 8.53 -1.44
CA GLU A 205 13.00 9.35 -0.31
C GLU A 205 13.42 8.75 1.03
N THR A 206 13.04 7.50 1.34
CA THR A 206 13.26 6.94 2.69
C THR A 206 13.54 5.46 2.68
N LEU A 207 14.54 5.07 3.47
CA LEU A 207 14.81 3.71 3.88
C LEU A 207 14.68 3.63 5.39
N MET A 208 13.85 2.70 5.87
CA MET A 208 13.70 2.41 7.29
C MET A 208 13.86 0.91 7.54
N LEU A 209 14.87 0.55 8.30
CA LEU A 209 15.14 -0.81 8.71
C LEU A 209 14.93 -0.93 10.21
N LYS A 210 14.18 -1.95 10.63
CA LYS A 210 14.17 -2.42 12.01
C LYS A 210 14.81 -3.80 12.06
N PHE A 211 15.96 -3.92 12.69
CA PHE A 211 16.72 -5.16 12.74
C PHE A 211 16.05 -6.19 13.65
N LYS A 212 16.22 -7.47 13.32
CA LYS A 212 15.77 -8.59 14.19
C LYS A 212 16.62 -8.72 15.45
N ARG A 213 17.88 -8.31 15.38
CA ARG A 213 18.87 -8.28 16.47
C ARG A 213 19.76 -7.06 16.27
N VAL A 214 20.38 -6.59 17.36
CA VAL A 214 21.40 -5.54 17.27
C VAL A 214 22.52 -6.03 16.35
N PRO A 215 22.88 -5.29 15.28
CA PRO A 215 23.98 -5.68 14.39
C PRO A 215 25.30 -5.77 15.15
N VAL A 216 26.06 -6.86 14.93
CA VAL A 216 27.40 -7.04 15.52
C VAL A 216 28.38 -6.06 14.88
N GLY A 217 29.18 -5.36 15.68
CA GLY A 217 30.16 -4.37 15.21
C GLY A 217 29.70 -2.91 15.33
N TYR A 218 28.57 -2.65 16.00
CA TYR A 218 28.17 -1.31 16.44
C TYR A 218 28.05 -1.28 17.96
N ASP A 219 28.65 -0.25 18.56
CA ASP A 219 28.48 0.11 19.97
C ASP A 219 27.51 1.31 20.03
N PHE A 220 26.40 1.17 20.76
CA PHE A 220 25.40 2.22 20.99
C PHE A 220 24.92 2.19 22.44
N ALA A 221 25.84 2.12 23.39
CA ALA A 221 25.51 2.13 24.81
C ALA A 221 24.82 3.43 25.31
N GLU A 222 24.56 4.44 24.48
CA GLU A 222 24.18 5.79 24.96
C GLU A 222 22.82 6.35 24.53
N TYR A 223 21.95 5.63 23.80
CA TYR A 223 20.69 6.25 23.33
C TYR A 223 19.42 5.52 23.80
N GLU A 224 18.64 6.23 24.62
CA GLU A 224 17.34 5.79 25.13
C GLU A 224 16.30 5.59 24.02
N LEU A 225 15.41 4.61 24.25
CA LEU A 225 14.32 4.23 23.37
C LEU A 225 13.20 5.29 23.38
N ILE A 226 13.25 6.26 22.47
CA ILE A 226 12.11 7.16 22.23
C ILE A 226 11.08 6.48 21.33
N ARG A 227 9.81 6.51 21.73
CA ARG A 227 8.67 6.04 20.93
C ARG A 227 8.51 6.94 19.69
N PHE A 228 8.60 6.36 18.49
CA PHE A 228 8.23 7.05 17.24
C PHE A 228 6.77 7.50 17.30
N ASN A 229 6.53 8.80 17.42
CA ASN A 229 5.25 9.44 17.15
C ASN A 229 5.36 10.18 15.81
N TYR A 230 4.83 9.58 14.74
CA TYR A 230 4.38 10.15 13.45
C TYR A 230 5.26 11.16 12.67
N TYR A 231 6.40 11.57 13.21
CA TYR A 231 7.45 12.38 12.62
C TYR A 231 8.77 11.69 12.93
N MET A 232 9.64 11.55 11.93
CA MET A 232 11.01 11.07 12.17
C MET A 232 11.78 12.23 12.80
N ASP A 233 12.00 12.16 14.11
CA ASP A 233 12.91 13.07 14.81
C ASP A 233 14.35 12.70 14.42
N CYS A 234 14.89 13.48 13.49
CA CYS A 234 16.25 13.33 12.98
C CYS A 234 17.24 14.27 13.67
N THR A 235 16.91 14.85 14.83
CA THR A 235 17.76 15.85 15.52
C THR A 235 19.16 15.33 15.79
N ASP A 236 19.31 14.04 16.13
CA ASP A 236 20.62 13.40 16.36
C ASP A 236 21.15 12.65 15.11
N GLY A 237 20.60 12.94 13.93
CA GLY A 237 21.00 12.34 12.67
C GLY A 237 22.29 12.93 12.12
N PHE A 238 22.98 12.16 11.28
CA PHE A 238 24.14 12.62 10.52
C PHE A 238 23.72 13.02 9.12
N ASP A 239 24.05 14.23 8.73
CA ASP A 239 23.72 14.75 7.41
C ASP A 239 24.84 14.53 6.39
N ILE A 240 24.47 14.14 5.18
CA ILE A 240 25.35 14.10 4.01
C ILE A 240 24.71 14.86 2.86
N ILE A 241 25.51 15.59 2.09
CA ILE A 241 25.06 16.32 0.91
C ILE A 241 25.73 15.72 -0.31
N ARG A 242 24.93 15.26 -1.27
CA ARG A 242 25.40 14.76 -2.55
C ARG A 242 25.77 15.92 -3.48
N SER A 243 26.57 15.66 -4.51
CA SER A 243 27.07 16.65 -5.47
C SER A 243 25.98 17.46 -6.20
N ASP A 244 24.77 16.92 -6.32
CA ASP A 244 23.59 17.60 -6.90
C ASP A 244 22.82 18.45 -5.90
N GLY A 245 23.26 18.50 -4.64
CA GLY A 245 22.66 19.30 -3.58
C GLY A 245 21.54 18.59 -2.81
N LEU A 246 21.23 17.33 -3.10
CA LEU A 246 20.31 16.57 -2.25
C LEU A 246 20.93 16.30 -0.88
N LEU A 247 20.18 16.62 0.17
CA LEU A 247 20.53 16.37 1.55
C LEU A 247 19.92 15.04 1.98
N ALA A 248 20.71 14.19 2.63
CA ALA A 248 20.21 13.01 3.30
C ALA A 248 20.61 13.00 4.77
N THR A 249 19.69 12.59 5.64
CA THR A 249 19.93 12.40 7.06
C THR A 249 19.94 10.92 7.39
N ILE A 250 20.95 10.50 8.15
CA ILE A 250 21.18 9.13 8.59
C ILE A 250 20.95 9.08 10.09
N LEU A 251 19.94 8.34 10.52
CA LEU A 251 19.65 8.11 11.93
C LEU A 251 19.87 6.65 12.26
N ILE A 252 20.72 6.39 13.25
CA ILE A 252 21.06 5.04 13.70
C ILE A 252 20.74 4.92 15.18
N ARG A 253 20.03 3.85 15.54
CA ARG A 253 19.66 3.47 16.92
C ARG A 253 19.88 1.96 17.09
N PRO A 254 19.88 1.40 18.32
CA PRO A 254 20.28 0.00 18.54
C PRO A 254 19.59 -1.05 17.66
N LEU A 255 18.32 -0.84 17.29
CA LEU A 255 17.55 -1.73 16.41
C LEU A 255 17.01 -1.04 15.17
N TRP A 256 17.41 0.20 14.89
CA TRP A 256 16.87 0.97 13.78
C TRP A 256 17.97 1.61 12.95
N PHE A 257 17.75 1.61 11.64
CA PHE A 257 18.50 2.40 10.69
C PHE A 257 17.52 3.14 9.80
N VAL A 258 17.66 4.45 9.74
CA VAL A 258 16.86 5.33 8.88
C VAL A 258 17.80 6.13 8.00
N PHE A 259 17.50 6.17 6.71
CA PHE A 259 18.16 7.01 5.74
C PHE A 259 17.07 7.77 4.99
N HIS A 260 17.02 9.08 5.16
CA HIS A 260 15.97 9.93 4.58
C HIS A 260 16.58 11.01 3.71
N VAL A 261 16.03 11.23 2.51
CA VAL A 261 16.46 12.24 1.55
C VAL A 261 15.42 13.36 1.49
N TRP A 262 15.89 14.57 1.75
CA TRP A 262 15.07 15.78 1.77
C TRP A 262 14.96 16.36 0.36
N HIS A 263 13.79 16.18 -0.26
CA HIS A 263 13.43 16.85 -1.52
C HIS A 263 12.93 18.27 -1.29
N ASP A 264 12.39 18.53 -0.10
CA ASP A 264 12.15 19.86 0.45
C ASP A 264 12.89 19.97 1.78
N ARG A 265 13.78 20.96 1.91
CA ARG A 265 14.62 21.13 3.10
C ARG A 265 13.86 21.72 4.28
N PHE A 266 12.74 22.38 4.02
CA PHE A 266 11.93 23.05 5.05
C PHE A 266 10.44 22.83 4.76
N PRO A 267 9.94 21.58 4.83
CA PRO A 267 8.56 21.29 4.52
C PRO A 267 7.64 22.01 5.52
N ASP A 268 6.64 22.71 5.00
CA ASP A 268 5.68 23.45 5.81
C ASP A 268 4.84 22.46 6.65
N LEU A 269 5.05 22.46 7.98
CA LEU A 269 4.44 21.49 8.90
C LEU A 269 2.91 21.61 8.99
N ALA A 270 2.31 22.66 8.41
CA ALA A 270 0.88 22.90 8.45
C ALA A 270 0.04 21.87 7.66
N GLY A 271 0.63 21.14 6.70
CA GLY A 271 -0.13 20.29 5.75
C GLY A 271 -0.05 18.77 5.92
N HIS A 272 0.93 18.24 6.69
CA HIS A 272 1.30 16.81 6.62
C HIS A 272 0.62 15.88 7.66
N THR A 273 -0.35 16.37 8.43
CA THR A 273 -1.04 15.59 9.49
C THR A 273 -1.92 14.42 9.00
N ASN A 274 -2.06 14.23 7.69
CA ASN A 274 -3.01 13.26 7.12
C ASN A 274 -2.38 12.08 6.35
N LEU A 275 -1.05 12.00 6.18
CA LEU A 275 -0.44 10.98 5.32
C LEU A 275 -0.24 9.60 5.99
N PHE A 276 -0.41 9.47 7.30
CA PHE A 276 -0.03 8.25 8.04
C PHE A 276 -1.09 7.73 9.03
N LYS A 277 -2.36 8.11 8.86
CA LYS A 277 -3.48 7.46 9.57
C LYS A 277 -3.99 6.25 8.77
N SER A 278 -3.31 5.10 8.91
CA SER A 278 -3.87 3.76 8.65
C SER A 278 -3.04 2.66 9.31
#